data_AF-A0A2J8IY85-F1
#
_entry.id   AF-A0A2J8IY85-F1
#
_cell.length_a   1.000
_cell.length_b   1.000
_cell.length_c   1.000
_cell.angle_alpha   90.00
_cell.angle_beta   90.00
_cell.angle_gamma   90.00
#
_symmetry.space_group_name_H-M   'P 1'
#
loop_
_entity.id
_entity.type
_entity.pdbx_description
1 polymer ?
#
loop_
_entity_poly.entity_id
_entity_poly.type
_entity_poly.pdbx_seq_one_letter_code
_entity_poly.pdbx_strand_id
1 'polypeptide(L)'
;MKTHDRSLVLVKQFRPAVYAGEVERRFPGSLAAVDQDGPRELQPALPGSAGVTVELCAGLVDQPGLSLEEVACKEAWEECGYHLAPSDLRRVATYWSGVGLTGSRQTMFYTEVTDAQHSGPGGGLVEEGELIEVVHLPLEGAQAFADDPDIPKTLGVIFGVSWFLSQVAPNLDLQ
;
A
#
# COMPACT_ATOMS: atom_id res chain seq x y z
N MET A 1 18.21 18.25 -18.44
CA MET A 1 18.86 17.80 -17.19
C MET A 1 17.83 16.94 -16.49
N LYS A 2 17.97 15.61 -16.51
CA LYS A 2 16.99 14.71 -15.89
C LYS A 2 17.15 14.87 -14.38
N THR A 3 16.16 15.42 -13.70
CA THR A 3 16.02 15.24 -12.25
C THR A 3 15.95 13.74 -12.01
N HIS A 4 16.84 13.21 -11.17
CA HIS A 4 16.64 11.88 -10.62
C HIS A 4 15.42 11.99 -9.70
N ASP A 5 14.27 11.44 -10.10
CA ASP A 5 13.02 11.57 -9.36
C ASP A 5 13.09 10.74 -8.06
N ARG A 6 13.60 11.37 -6.99
CA ARG A 6 13.62 10.79 -5.65
C ARG A 6 12.18 10.61 -5.18
N SER A 7 11.79 9.36 -4.99
CA SER A 7 10.41 8.98 -4.70
C SER A 7 10.34 7.84 -3.69
N LEU A 8 9.23 7.78 -2.95
CA LEU A 8 8.82 6.59 -2.22
C LEU A 8 8.03 5.67 -3.15
N VAL A 9 8.34 4.37 -3.11
CA VAL A 9 7.57 3.35 -3.84
C VAL A 9 6.43 2.87 -2.96
N LEU A 10 5.21 3.08 -3.43
CA LEU A 10 3.96 2.64 -2.82
C LEU A 10 3.18 1.81 -3.83
N VAL A 11 2.08 1.21 -3.38
CA VAL A 11 1.14 0.52 -4.27
C VAL A 11 -0.25 1.12 -4.10
N LYS A 12 -1.13 0.93 -5.09
CA LYS A 12 -2.55 1.21 -4.94
C LYS A 12 -3.39 0.17 -5.67
N GLN A 13 -4.57 -0.08 -5.13
CA GLN A 13 -5.52 -1.04 -5.70
C GLN A 13 -6.94 -0.70 -5.27
N PHE A 14 -7.92 -1.25 -5.97
CA PHE A 14 -9.32 -1.11 -5.62
C PHE A 14 -9.66 -1.97 -4.39
N ARG A 15 -10.18 -1.35 -3.33
CA ARG A 15 -10.66 -2.04 -2.14
C ARG A 15 -12.20 -1.94 -2.06
N PRO A 16 -12.93 -3.05 -2.27
CA PRO A 16 -14.40 -3.04 -2.25
C PRO A 16 -15.00 -2.48 -0.96
N ALA A 17 -14.39 -2.76 0.20
CA ALA A 17 -14.84 -2.26 1.49
C ALA A 17 -14.72 -0.73 1.61
N VAL A 18 -13.64 -0.14 1.08
CA VAL A 18 -13.45 1.32 1.04
C VAL A 18 -14.48 1.95 0.12
N TYR A 19 -14.68 1.38 -1.07
CA TYR A 19 -15.70 1.82 -2.01
C TYR A 19 -17.11 1.79 -1.39
N ALA A 20 -17.49 0.68 -0.76
CA ALA A 20 -18.79 0.54 -0.10
C ALA A 20 -18.97 1.55 1.04
N GLY A 21 -17.93 1.77 1.85
CA GLY A 21 -17.92 2.80 2.89
C GLY A 21 -18.09 4.20 2.33
N GLU A 22 -17.45 4.53 1.20
CA GLU A 22 -17.62 5.81 0.51
C GLU A 22 -19.03 5.98 -0.06
N VAL A 23 -19.65 4.92 -0.59
CA VAL A 23 -21.06 4.96 -1.02
C VAL A 23 -21.95 5.26 0.19
N GLU A 24 -21.81 4.53 1.29
CA GLU A 24 -22.63 4.73 2.50
C GLU A 24 -22.44 6.13 3.10
N ARG A 25 -21.20 6.64 3.11
CA ARG A 25 -20.89 7.99 3.62
C ARG A 25 -21.57 9.09 2.81
N ARG A 26 -21.59 8.95 1.47
CA ARG A 26 -22.20 9.93 0.56
C ARG A 26 -23.71 9.76 0.43
N PHE A 27 -24.19 8.53 0.58
CA PHE A 27 -25.59 8.11 0.43
C PHE A 27 -25.97 7.16 1.57
N PRO A 28 -26.25 7.67 2.79
CA PRO A 28 -26.57 6.84 3.95
C PRO A 28 -27.77 5.93 3.72
N GLY A 29 -27.67 4.69 4.18
CA GLY A 29 -28.66 3.63 3.97
C GLY A 29 -28.49 2.85 2.66
N SER A 30 -27.45 3.13 1.87
CA SER A 30 -27.16 2.39 0.63
C SER A 30 -26.72 0.95 0.90
N LEU A 31 -26.09 0.71 2.05
CA LEU A 31 -25.72 -0.63 2.53
C LEU A 31 -26.78 -1.27 3.44
N ALA A 32 -27.88 -0.57 3.74
CA ALA A 32 -28.94 -1.14 4.55
C ALA A 32 -29.68 -2.23 3.76
N ALA A 33 -29.43 -3.49 4.11
CA ALA A 33 -30.20 -4.61 3.61
C ALA A 33 -31.46 -4.81 4.45
N VAL A 34 -32.62 -4.71 3.83
CA VAL A 34 -33.86 -5.28 4.38
C VAL A 34 -34.35 -6.25 3.31
N ASP A 35 -34.13 -7.56 3.54
CA ASP A 35 -34.87 -8.68 2.92
C ASP A 35 -34.51 -9.29 1.54
N GLN A 36 -33.30 -9.12 0.96
CA GLN A 36 -33.00 -9.78 -0.35
C GLN A 36 -31.64 -10.49 -0.44
N ASP A 37 -31.68 -11.83 -0.61
CA ASP A 37 -30.52 -12.73 -0.80
C ASP A 37 -30.02 -12.73 -2.26
N GLY A 38 -29.53 -11.59 -2.76
CA GLY A 38 -29.02 -11.51 -4.13
C GLY A 38 -27.91 -10.47 -4.33
N PRO A 39 -27.03 -10.65 -5.34
CA PRO A 39 -26.08 -9.61 -5.74
C PRO A 39 -26.84 -8.34 -6.15
N ARG A 40 -26.48 -7.21 -5.55
CA ARG A 40 -27.09 -5.91 -5.86
C ARG A 40 -25.99 -4.91 -6.21
N GLU A 41 -26.19 -4.18 -7.30
CA GLU A 41 -25.38 -3.01 -7.57
C GLU A 41 -25.63 -1.93 -6.51
N LEU A 42 -24.56 -1.41 -5.93
CA LEU A 42 -24.65 -0.27 -5.03
C LEU A 42 -25.21 0.93 -5.79
N GLN A 43 -26.31 1.48 -5.29
CA GLN A 43 -26.92 2.66 -5.87
C GLN A 43 -26.92 3.82 -4.87
N PRO A 44 -26.42 4.99 -5.28
CA PRO A 44 -25.83 5.27 -6.60
C PRO A 44 -24.41 4.72 -6.75
N ALA A 45 -24.03 4.37 -7.97
CA ALA A 45 -22.66 3.95 -8.27
C ALA A 45 -21.73 5.17 -8.27
N LEU A 46 -20.62 5.06 -7.55
CA LEU A 46 -19.51 5.99 -7.60
C LEU A 46 -18.54 5.60 -8.73
N PRO A 47 -17.67 6.51 -9.19
CA PRO A 47 -16.53 6.12 -10.02
C PRO A 47 -15.67 5.09 -9.29
N GLY A 48 -15.11 4.11 -10.01
CA GLY A 48 -14.25 3.07 -9.41
C GLY A 48 -13.06 3.63 -8.63
N SER A 49 -12.58 4.82 -9.00
CA SER A 49 -11.54 5.54 -8.26
C SER A 49 -11.90 5.82 -6.80
N ALA A 50 -13.18 5.86 -6.42
CA ALA A 50 -13.62 6.04 -5.04
C ALA A 50 -13.24 4.87 -4.12
N GLY A 51 -12.90 3.70 -4.68
CA GLY A 51 -12.40 2.55 -3.94
C GLY A 51 -10.90 2.36 -4.00
N VAL A 52 -10.19 3.15 -4.81
CA VAL A 52 -8.74 3.01 -4.95
C VAL A 52 -8.07 3.56 -3.70
N THR A 53 -7.26 2.72 -3.08
CA THR A 53 -6.57 3.03 -1.82
C THR A 53 -5.07 2.89 -2.01
N VAL A 54 -4.30 3.84 -1.48
CA VAL A 54 -2.83 3.78 -1.47
C VAL A 54 -2.34 3.03 -0.24
N GLU A 55 -1.41 2.12 -0.45
CA GLU A 55 -0.94 1.15 0.52
C GLU A 55 0.58 1.01 0.45
N LEU A 56 1.18 0.44 1.51
CA LEU A 56 2.53 -0.09 1.41
C LEU A 56 2.47 -1.44 0.71
N CYS A 57 3.53 -1.79 -0.02
CA CYS A 57 3.73 -3.16 -0.50
C CYS A 57 3.72 -4.13 0.68
N ALA A 58 2.90 -5.18 0.61
CA ALA A 58 2.69 -6.09 1.72
C ALA A 58 2.01 -7.39 1.28
N GLY A 59 2.47 -8.50 1.84
CA GLY A 59 1.84 -9.81 1.66
C GLY A 59 1.76 -10.62 2.94
N LEU A 60 1.12 -11.77 2.85
CA LEU A 60 0.95 -12.69 3.97
C LEU A 60 2.18 -13.59 4.13
N VAL A 61 2.40 -14.05 5.37
CA VAL A 61 3.39 -15.10 5.64
C VAL A 61 2.67 -16.45 5.60
N ASP A 62 2.44 -16.94 4.39
CA ASP A 62 1.66 -18.15 4.11
C ASP A 62 2.54 -19.35 3.70
N GLN A 63 3.75 -19.09 3.21
CA GLN A 63 4.74 -20.11 2.87
C GLN A 63 5.60 -20.49 4.08
N PRO A 64 5.61 -21.77 4.49
CA PRO A 64 6.37 -22.21 5.64
C PRO A 64 7.88 -22.17 5.36
N GLY A 65 8.65 -21.70 6.35
CA GLY A 65 10.12 -21.73 6.31
C GLY A 65 10.77 -20.47 5.72
N LEU A 66 9.99 -19.53 5.17
CA LEU A 66 10.49 -18.21 4.80
C LEU A 66 10.61 -17.29 6.01
N SER A 67 11.68 -16.50 6.04
CA SER A 67 11.84 -15.35 6.92
C SER A 67 10.91 -14.21 6.51
N LEU A 68 10.70 -13.25 7.42
CA LEU A 68 9.85 -12.09 7.13
C LEU A 68 10.46 -11.21 6.03
N GLU A 69 11.79 -11.18 5.99
CA GLU A 69 12.60 -10.49 4.99
C GLU A 69 12.45 -11.14 3.61
N GLU A 70 12.47 -12.48 3.52
CA GLU A 70 12.24 -13.20 2.27
C GLU A 70 10.83 -12.98 1.72
N VAL A 71 9.82 -12.98 2.60
CA VAL A 71 8.45 -12.62 2.21
C VAL A 71 8.40 -11.18 1.68
N ALA A 72 8.97 -10.21 2.39
CA ALA A 72 9.00 -8.82 1.94
C ALA A 72 9.70 -8.65 0.58
N CYS A 73 10.78 -9.39 0.31
CA CYS A 73 11.44 -9.39 -1.00
C CYS A 73 10.57 -10.01 -2.10
N LYS A 74 9.85 -11.11 -1.81
CA LYS A 74 8.90 -11.73 -2.76
C LYS A 74 7.81 -10.75 -3.16
N GLU A 75 7.18 -10.10 -2.18
CA GLU A 75 6.09 -9.15 -2.43
C GLU A 75 6.59 -7.89 -3.16
N ALA A 76 7.77 -7.38 -2.82
CA ALA A 76 8.37 -6.26 -3.55
C ALA A 76 8.65 -6.59 -5.03
N TRP A 77 8.96 -7.85 -5.34
CA TRP A 77 9.10 -8.31 -6.71
C TRP A 77 7.76 -8.41 -7.43
N GLU A 78 6.78 -9.05 -6.81
CA GLU A 78 5.45 -9.32 -7.38
C GLU A 78 4.62 -8.04 -7.55
N GLU A 79 4.52 -7.23 -6.50
CA GLU A 79 3.68 -6.02 -6.50
C GLU A 79 4.41 -4.82 -7.11
N CYS A 80 5.70 -4.64 -6.82
CA CYS A 80 6.44 -3.42 -7.17
C CYS A 80 7.47 -3.58 -8.30
N GLY A 81 7.80 -4.81 -8.72
CA GLY A 81 8.80 -5.05 -9.77
C GLY A 81 10.26 -4.81 -9.35
N TYR A 82 10.52 -4.64 -8.04
CA TYR A 82 11.87 -4.40 -7.52
C TYR A 82 12.51 -5.69 -6.98
N HIS A 83 13.74 -5.97 -7.41
CA HIS A 83 14.52 -7.09 -6.88
C HIS A 83 15.36 -6.64 -5.68
N LEU A 84 15.12 -7.26 -4.53
CA LEU A 84 15.76 -6.93 -3.24
C LEU A 84 16.49 -8.15 -2.67
N ALA A 85 17.53 -7.93 -1.87
CA ALA A 85 18.10 -8.99 -1.03
C ALA A 85 17.59 -8.85 0.41
N PRO A 86 17.31 -9.96 1.13
CA PRO A 86 16.91 -9.91 2.54
C PRO A 86 17.88 -9.13 3.43
N SER A 87 19.17 -9.13 3.11
CA SER A 87 20.22 -8.39 3.83
C SER A 87 20.07 -6.86 3.73
N ASP A 88 19.37 -6.37 2.72
CA ASP A 88 19.20 -4.94 2.45
C ASP A 88 18.01 -4.36 3.23
N LEU A 89 17.17 -5.23 3.81
CA LEU A 89 15.97 -4.84 4.53
C LEU A 89 16.32 -4.43 5.97
N ARG A 90 16.04 -3.17 6.28
CA ARG A 90 16.06 -2.64 7.64
C ARG A 90 14.68 -2.77 8.26
N ARG A 91 14.54 -3.52 9.35
CA ARG A 91 13.28 -3.55 10.12
C ARG A 91 12.98 -2.17 10.71
N VAL A 92 11.78 -1.66 10.45
CA VAL A 92 11.27 -0.37 10.94
C VAL A 92 10.50 -0.57 12.25
N ALA A 93 9.48 -1.42 12.23
CA ALA A 93 8.59 -1.65 13.37
C ALA A 93 7.91 -3.02 13.29
N THR A 94 7.45 -3.52 14.44
CA THR A 94 6.55 -4.69 14.54
C THR A 94 5.37 -4.30 15.41
N TYR A 95 4.16 -4.57 14.95
CA TYR A 95 2.93 -4.13 15.60
C TYR A 95 1.78 -5.12 15.36
N TRP A 96 0.68 -4.95 16.09
CA TRP A 96 -0.55 -5.69 15.89
C TRP A 96 -1.53 -4.86 15.07
N SER A 97 -2.17 -5.48 14.10
CA SER A 97 -3.14 -4.88 13.18
C SER A 97 -4.48 -5.60 13.26
N GLY A 98 -5.54 -4.90 12.85
CA GLY A 98 -6.90 -5.44 12.87
C GLY A 98 -7.33 -5.96 14.23
N VAL A 99 -6.93 -5.31 15.34
CA VAL A 99 -7.10 -5.82 16.72
C VAL A 99 -8.54 -6.16 17.12
N GLY A 100 -9.54 -5.58 16.44
CA GLY A 100 -10.96 -5.89 16.64
C GLY A 100 -11.56 -6.89 15.66
N LEU A 101 -10.77 -7.41 14.69
CA LEU A 101 -11.25 -8.26 13.61
C LEU A 101 -10.34 -9.48 13.38
N THR A 102 -9.06 -9.26 13.07
CA THR A 102 -8.11 -10.30 12.68
C THR A 102 -7.02 -10.55 13.71
N GLY A 103 -6.61 -9.51 14.46
CA GLY A 103 -5.51 -9.58 15.42
C GLY A 103 -4.22 -10.10 14.80
N SER A 104 -3.80 -9.60 13.64
CA SER A 104 -2.59 -10.07 12.95
C SER A 104 -1.33 -9.33 13.42
N ARG A 105 -0.20 -10.04 13.53
CA ARG A 105 1.11 -9.41 13.80
C ARG A 105 1.80 -9.04 12.49
N GLN A 106 2.11 -7.77 12.30
CA GLN A 106 2.77 -7.24 11.09
C GLN A 106 4.16 -6.68 11.41
N THR A 107 5.10 -6.81 10.48
CA THR A 107 6.44 -6.23 10.56
C THR A 107 6.72 -5.42 9.30
N MET A 108 7.13 -4.17 9.48
CA MET A 108 7.46 -3.25 8.39
C MET A 108 8.98 -3.19 8.20
N PHE A 109 9.41 -3.21 6.94
CA PHE A 109 10.80 -3.04 6.53
C PHE A 109 10.98 -1.80 5.65
N TYR A 110 12.23 -1.36 5.53
CA TYR A 110 12.68 -0.27 4.68
C TYR A 110 13.95 -0.69 3.95
N THR A 111 14.09 -0.28 2.69
CA THR A 111 15.36 -0.34 1.96
C THR A 111 15.39 0.74 0.89
N GLU A 112 16.59 1.08 0.43
CA GLU A 112 16.80 2.02 -0.67
C GLU A 112 16.96 1.25 -1.98
N VAL A 113 16.36 1.79 -3.04
CA VAL A 113 16.37 1.17 -4.35
C VAL A 113 16.79 2.17 -5.42
N THR A 114 17.31 1.64 -6.51
CA THR A 114 17.63 2.37 -7.73
C THR A 114 16.87 1.76 -8.90
N ASP A 115 16.78 2.48 -10.02
CA ASP A 115 16.17 1.97 -11.26
C ASP A 115 16.82 0.67 -11.75
N ALA A 116 18.08 0.41 -11.40
CA ALA A 116 18.76 -0.84 -11.75
C ALA A 116 18.15 -2.08 -11.08
N GLN A 117 17.43 -1.90 -9.96
CA GLN A 117 16.72 -2.97 -9.26
C GLN A 117 15.30 -3.18 -9.78
N HIS A 118 14.73 -2.21 -10.52
CA HIS A 118 13.40 -2.32 -11.11
C HIS A 118 13.48 -3.08 -12.45
N SER A 119 13.31 -4.40 -12.37
CA SER A 119 13.44 -5.30 -13.52
C SER A 119 12.20 -6.15 -13.78
N GLY A 120 11.21 -6.09 -12.88
CA GLY A 120 9.92 -6.74 -13.02
C GLY A 120 8.84 -5.78 -13.51
N PRO A 121 7.69 -6.31 -13.98
CA PRO A 121 6.54 -5.49 -14.33
C PRO A 121 5.79 -4.94 -13.10
N GLY A 122 5.96 -5.56 -11.92
CA GLY A 122 5.10 -5.35 -10.77
C GLY A 122 3.64 -5.73 -11.06
N GLY A 123 2.72 -5.26 -10.23
CA GLY A 123 1.28 -5.34 -10.45
C GLY A 123 0.54 -6.47 -9.73
N GLY A 124 1.26 -7.28 -8.94
CA GLY A 124 0.70 -8.38 -8.16
C GLY A 124 0.39 -9.61 -9.02
N LEU A 125 -0.30 -10.57 -8.42
CA LEU A 125 -0.66 -11.84 -9.04
C LEU A 125 -2.13 -11.87 -9.48
N VAL A 126 -2.35 -11.91 -10.79
CA VAL A 126 -3.70 -12.01 -11.39
C VAL A 126 -4.46 -13.26 -10.90
N GLU A 127 -3.75 -14.37 -10.68
CA GLU A 127 -4.33 -15.62 -10.16
C GLU A 127 -4.89 -15.47 -8.74
N GLU A 128 -4.36 -14.52 -7.97
CA GLU A 128 -4.82 -14.16 -6.62
C GLU A 128 -5.88 -13.04 -6.66
N GLY A 129 -6.29 -12.61 -7.86
CA GLY A 129 -7.25 -11.53 -8.05
C GLY A 129 -6.66 -10.14 -7.82
N GLU A 130 -5.34 -10.01 -7.81
CA GLU A 130 -4.65 -8.76 -7.62
C GLU A 130 -4.58 -7.95 -8.92
N LEU A 131 -4.90 -6.67 -8.80
CA LEU A 131 -4.73 -5.68 -9.85
C LEU A 131 -4.14 -4.43 -9.20
N ILE A 132 -2.82 -4.47 -9.04
CA ILE A 132 -2.07 -3.48 -8.29
C ILE A 132 -1.37 -2.53 -9.26
N GLU A 133 -1.33 -1.25 -8.92
CA GLU A 133 -0.54 -0.25 -9.63
C GLU A 133 0.55 0.28 -8.71
N VAL A 134 1.79 0.34 -9.22
CA VAL A 134 2.92 0.94 -8.51
C VAL A 134 2.81 2.46 -8.56
N VAL A 135 3.03 3.10 -7.41
CA VAL A 135 2.99 4.55 -7.25
C VAL A 135 4.35 5.05 -6.79
N HIS A 136 5.01 5.84 -7.63
CA HIS A 136 6.20 6.59 -7.25
C HIS A 136 5.77 7.95 -6.73
N LEU A 137 5.71 8.08 -5.40
CA LEU A 137 5.37 9.33 -4.72
C LEU A 137 6.64 10.19 -4.56
N PRO A 138 6.76 11.34 -5.23
CA PRO A 138 7.93 12.19 -5.09
C PRO A 138 8.14 12.63 -3.64
N LEU A 139 9.40 12.71 -3.20
CA LEU A 139 9.71 13.20 -1.85
C LEU A 139 9.20 14.64 -1.66
N GLU A 140 9.28 15.45 -2.72
CA GLU A 140 8.61 16.74 -2.79
C GLU A 140 7.09 16.52 -2.82
N GLY A 141 6.40 16.93 -1.76
CA GLY A 141 4.95 16.77 -1.64
C GLY A 141 4.52 15.49 -0.91
N ALA A 142 5.43 14.60 -0.51
CA ALA A 142 5.08 13.39 0.23
C ALA A 142 4.30 13.68 1.53
N GLN A 143 4.70 14.72 2.29
CA GLN A 143 3.98 15.13 3.50
C GLN A 143 2.58 15.66 3.17
N ALA A 144 2.44 16.51 2.15
CA ALA A 144 1.13 17.02 1.73
C ALA A 144 0.20 15.89 1.28
N PHE A 145 0.73 14.92 0.52
CA PHE A 145 0.02 13.70 0.18
C PHE A 145 -0.43 12.92 1.43
N ALA A 146 0.47 12.71 2.41
CA ALA A 146 0.14 11.99 3.64
C ALA A 146 -0.97 12.70 4.44
N ASP A 147 -0.99 14.04 4.44
CA ASP A 147 -1.94 14.85 5.17
C ASP A 147 -3.29 15.03 4.45
N ASP A 148 -3.34 14.84 3.13
CA ASP A 148 -4.55 15.03 2.32
C ASP A 148 -5.63 13.97 2.64
N PRO A 149 -6.76 14.33 3.30
CA PRO A 149 -7.78 13.36 3.70
C PRO A 149 -8.63 12.86 2.53
N ASP A 150 -8.59 13.53 1.36
CA ASP A 150 -9.40 13.16 0.20
C ASP A 150 -8.77 12.02 -0.62
N ILE A 151 -7.53 11.65 -0.30
CA ILE A 151 -6.83 10.49 -0.88
C ILE A 151 -6.93 9.31 0.09
N PRO A 152 -7.70 8.24 -0.23
CA PRO A 152 -7.75 7.05 0.61
C PRO A 152 -6.38 6.40 0.70
N LYS A 153 -5.90 6.23 1.93
CA LYS A 153 -4.60 5.60 2.21
C LYS A 153 -4.61 4.92 3.55
N THR A 154 -3.78 3.89 3.69
CA THR A 154 -3.65 3.18 4.96
C THR A 154 -2.82 3.98 5.98
N LEU A 155 -3.02 3.69 7.27
CA LEU A 155 -2.17 4.24 8.33
C LEU A 155 -0.68 3.88 8.12
N GLY A 156 -0.40 2.72 7.52
CA GLY A 156 0.96 2.31 7.17
C GLY A 156 1.65 3.31 6.23
N VAL A 157 0.93 3.86 5.25
CA VAL A 157 1.45 4.89 4.34
C VAL A 157 1.76 6.18 5.11
N ILE A 158 0.84 6.66 5.95
CA ILE A 158 1.03 7.87 6.76
C ILE A 158 2.27 7.70 7.67
N PHE A 159 2.34 6.58 8.38
CA PHE A 159 3.48 6.27 9.25
C PHE A 159 4.78 6.14 8.45
N GLY A 160 4.78 5.45 7.31
CA GLY A 160 5.96 5.23 6.48
C GLY A 160 6.53 6.54 5.93
N VAL A 161 5.68 7.44 5.43
CA VAL A 161 6.09 8.78 4.99
C VAL A 161 6.67 9.58 6.16
N SER A 162 5.95 9.66 7.29
CA SER A 162 6.39 10.41 8.46
C SER A 162 7.70 9.87 9.05
N TRP A 163 7.83 8.55 9.14
CA TRP A 163 9.05 7.89 9.59
C TRP A 163 10.21 8.14 8.64
N PHE A 164 10.01 8.00 7.33
CA PHE A 164 11.06 8.26 6.35
C PHE A 164 11.55 9.71 6.42
N LEU A 165 10.64 10.67 6.41
CA LEU A 165 10.98 12.10 6.45
C LEU A 165 11.68 12.51 7.74
N SER A 166 11.42 11.83 8.87
CA SER A 166 12.05 12.14 10.16
C SER A 166 13.35 11.37 10.41
N GLN A 167 13.47 10.13 9.94
CA GLN A 167 14.57 9.23 10.31
C GLN A 167 15.60 9.03 9.18
N VAL A 168 15.17 9.13 7.93
CA VAL A 168 16.01 8.80 6.77
C VAL A 168 16.35 10.04 5.96
N ALA A 169 15.33 10.83 5.56
CA ALA A 169 15.52 12.01 4.72
C ALA A 169 16.57 13.02 5.24
N PRO A 170 16.70 13.30 6.57
CA PRO A 170 17.72 14.24 7.06
C PRO A 170 19.17 13.76 6.86
N ASN A 171 19.36 12.45 6.66
CA ASN A 171 20.66 11.82 6.45
C ASN A 171 20.90 11.41 4.99
N LEU A 172 19.89 11.52 4.11
CA LEU A 172 20.14 11.47 2.68
C LEU A 172 20.90 12.75 2.32
N ASP A 173 21.98 12.62 1.56
CA ASP A 173 22.55 13.76 0.85
C ASP A 173 21.50 14.25 -0.16
N LEU A 174 20.63 15.15 0.29
CA LEU A 174 19.55 15.71 -0.52
C LEU A 174 20.05 16.81 -1.47
N GLN A 175 21.37 17.01 -1.58
CA GLN A 175 21.99 17.97 -2.50
C GLN A 175 21.75 17.66 -3.98
#